data_AF-A0A225DFY1-F1
#
_entry.id   AF-A0A225DFY1-F1
#
_cell.length_a   1.000
_cell.length_b   1.000
_cell.length_c   1.000
_cell.angle_alpha   90.00
_cell.angle_beta   90.00
_cell.angle_gamma   90.00
#
_symmetry.space_group_name_H-M   'P 1'
#
loop_
_entity.id
_entity.type
_entity.pdbx_description
1 polymer ?
#
loop_
_entity_poly.entity_id
_entity_poly.type
_entity_poly.pdbx_seq_one_letter_code
_entity_poly.pdbx_strand_id
1 'polypeptide(L)'
;MRAAAGVLVVVCVVVATGFWMKNRPEPTPTPEPAEGEPNEPKVGGVGLFASWPKDAPELAIVLTGQTYGYLSPCGCSRPQKGGLERRANFIDTLKAKGWPVIGLDLGDAAPPKGVHKQNLLKYKYTMLSLAEMGYKAIGLGEYDFAAGLYDLLAEYTLNNPGNPPTIVASNLMGVQRGPGGKPLKFFSRAEKFPGGPNGRPMIPGYEVFAEQGKPTIGIVSVAGPTVSEKVEKIDPEFTFENNGNAIKGALGAINKAVATLPNPPAKPTIQVLMYVGKMEHAREAAKAFPQFQLILCQSDDSEPPQFPTPANNGKTLIVQVGHKGQSVGVIGVYPKGAGYELKYQLVPLGEEYLTPPGPAAAKNNKGLQFLEEYSLEVKKQDLLKLYVAKQTPHTIQIQNPAANVAFVGAQVCAGCHAAEFKVWSATKHAQATTALVQATRPSNRQFDGECLECHTTGMRYQTGFKDAVTTPNLLGNQCENCHGPGSAHAAQPNNKVFLAALMAPWKTKPGDKLPDLATLNKLAKLKPVEREAVKLKEKAVVNAVSGMCMNCHDTENDPKFDFYEYFPKIYHSGLKAAGLPPGVGEK
;
A
#
# COMPACT_ATOMS: atom_id res chain seq x y z
N MET A 1 7.19 -51.40 22.38
CA MET A 1 8.04 -51.12 21.21
C MET A 1 7.25 -50.26 20.23
N ARG A 2 7.59 -48.96 20.18
CA ARG A 2 7.05 -47.94 19.28
C ARG A 2 8.16 -47.58 18.31
N ALA A 3 7.90 -47.64 17.00
CA ALA A 3 8.51 -46.80 15.94
C ALA A 3 8.31 -47.47 14.56
N ALA A 4 7.31 -47.02 13.77
CA ALA A 4 7.29 -47.18 12.30
C ALA A 4 6.07 -46.50 11.63
N ALA A 5 5.71 -45.27 12.02
CA ALA A 5 4.60 -44.53 11.36
C ALA A 5 4.99 -43.17 10.78
N GLY A 6 6.24 -42.70 10.98
CA GLY A 6 6.67 -41.36 10.57
C GLY A 6 7.24 -41.24 9.16
N VAL A 7 7.55 -42.35 8.48
CA VAL A 7 8.32 -42.31 7.22
C VAL A 7 7.43 -42.28 5.97
N LEU A 8 6.20 -42.82 6.04
CA LEU A 8 5.33 -42.93 4.84
C LEU A 8 4.74 -41.58 4.39
N VAL A 9 4.47 -40.65 5.32
CA VAL A 9 3.84 -39.35 5.01
C VAL A 9 4.83 -38.39 4.33
N VAL A 10 6.11 -38.43 4.71
CA VAL A 10 7.16 -37.58 4.13
C VAL A 10 7.47 -37.98 2.68
N VAL A 11 7.43 -39.28 2.36
CA VAL A 11 7.70 -39.78 1.01
C VAL A 11 6.59 -39.37 0.02
N CYS A 12 5.32 -39.37 0.43
CA CYS A 12 4.22 -38.92 -0.43
C CYS A 12 4.28 -37.42 -0.75
N VAL A 13 4.74 -36.58 0.18
CA VAL A 13 4.92 -35.13 -0.03
C VAL A 13 6.08 -34.83 -1.00
N VAL A 14 7.15 -35.62 -0.96
CA VAL A 14 8.31 -35.48 -1.87
C VAL A 14 8.00 -35.99 -3.29
N VAL A 15 7.19 -37.05 -3.42
CA VAL A 15 6.82 -37.60 -4.74
C VAL A 15 5.79 -36.70 -5.45
N ALA A 16 4.83 -36.11 -4.73
CA ALA A 16 3.89 -35.15 -5.29
C ALA A 16 4.58 -33.86 -5.76
N THR A 17 5.59 -33.38 -5.03
CA THR A 17 6.39 -32.22 -5.46
C THR A 17 7.33 -32.55 -6.63
N GLY A 18 7.90 -33.76 -6.68
CA GLY A 18 8.77 -34.22 -7.77
C GLY A 18 8.07 -34.48 -9.11
N PHE A 19 6.82 -34.96 -9.10
CA PHE A 19 6.03 -35.18 -10.33
C PHE A 19 5.65 -33.86 -11.02
N TRP A 20 5.35 -32.81 -10.25
CA TRP A 20 5.06 -31.47 -10.76
C TRP A 20 6.30 -30.74 -11.28
N MET A 21 7.50 -31.09 -10.81
CA MET A 21 8.74 -30.50 -11.33
C MET A 21 9.14 -31.02 -12.71
N LYS A 22 8.65 -32.20 -13.13
CA LYS A 22 9.12 -32.89 -14.35
C LYS A 22 8.29 -32.62 -15.62
N ASN A 23 7.05 -32.15 -15.47
CA ASN A 23 6.14 -31.84 -16.59
C ASN A 23 5.81 -30.34 -16.66
N ARG A 24 6.84 -29.50 -16.78
CA ARG A 24 6.75 -28.04 -16.90
C ARG A 24 6.38 -27.64 -18.33
N PRO A 25 5.32 -26.85 -18.56
CA PRO A 25 5.37 -25.85 -19.63
C PRO A 25 6.40 -24.80 -19.19
N GLU A 26 7.37 -24.48 -20.05
CA GLU A 26 8.25 -23.34 -19.80
C GLU A 26 7.39 -22.07 -19.64
N PRO A 27 7.70 -21.19 -18.67
CA PRO A 27 7.05 -19.90 -18.60
C PRO A 27 7.31 -19.18 -19.93
N THR A 28 6.25 -18.76 -20.61
CA THR A 28 6.39 -17.93 -21.80
C THR A 28 7.22 -16.71 -21.42
N PRO A 29 8.38 -16.47 -22.07
CA PRO A 29 9.19 -15.31 -21.78
C PRO A 29 8.34 -14.05 -21.98
N THR A 30 8.31 -13.18 -20.98
CA THR A 30 7.85 -11.81 -21.17
C THR A 30 8.68 -11.21 -22.31
N PRO A 31 8.07 -10.57 -23.32
CA PRO A 31 8.86 -9.93 -24.37
C PRO A 31 9.85 -8.95 -23.72
N GLU A 32 11.14 -9.11 -24.05
CA GLU A 32 12.17 -8.15 -23.69
C GLU A 32 11.78 -6.77 -24.22
N PRO A 33 11.94 -5.69 -23.43
CA PRO A 33 11.90 -4.35 -23.99
C PRO A 33 12.97 -4.28 -25.08
N ALA A 34 12.57 -3.92 -26.30
CA ALA A 34 13.50 -3.79 -27.41
C ALA A 34 14.68 -2.88 -27.02
N GLU A 35 15.90 -3.35 -27.23
CA GLU A 35 17.11 -2.55 -27.08
C GLU A 35 17.03 -1.34 -28.01
N GLY A 36 17.00 -0.16 -27.41
CA GLY A 36 16.98 1.15 -28.04
C GLY A 36 17.27 2.19 -26.96
N GLU A 37 17.79 3.35 -27.35
CA GLU A 37 18.16 4.46 -26.45
C GLU A 37 17.16 4.66 -25.30
N PRO A 38 17.61 5.08 -24.10
CA PRO A 38 16.74 5.23 -22.94
C PRO A 38 15.60 6.18 -23.30
N ASN A 39 14.45 5.61 -23.65
CA ASN A 39 13.25 6.37 -23.94
C ASN A 39 12.82 7.00 -22.64
N GLU A 40 13.20 8.27 -22.44
CA GLU A 40 12.80 9.04 -21.29
C GLU A 40 11.27 8.95 -21.15
N PRO A 41 10.76 8.54 -19.97
CA PRO A 41 9.33 8.42 -19.74
C PRO A 41 8.58 9.69 -20.16
N LYS A 42 7.42 9.52 -20.79
CA LYS A 42 6.60 10.63 -21.26
C LYS A 42 5.41 10.83 -20.32
N VAL A 43 5.15 12.08 -19.94
CA VAL A 43 3.93 12.49 -19.22
C VAL A 43 3.14 13.40 -20.14
N GLY A 44 1.94 12.96 -20.55
CA GLY A 44 1.13 13.68 -21.53
C GLY A 44 1.73 13.73 -22.94
N GLY A 45 2.53 12.73 -23.32
CA GLY A 45 3.18 12.66 -24.64
C GLY A 45 4.46 13.47 -24.78
N VAL A 46 4.86 14.20 -23.73
CA VAL A 46 6.09 15.01 -23.67
C VAL A 46 7.09 14.34 -22.72
N GLY A 47 8.38 14.37 -23.06
CA GLY A 47 9.43 13.87 -22.17
C GLY A 47 9.42 14.58 -20.82
N LEU A 48 9.84 13.89 -19.77
CA LEU A 48 9.97 14.50 -18.45
C LEU A 48 10.82 15.77 -18.49
N PHE A 49 10.38 16.78 -17.76
CA PHE A 49 11.04 18.07 -17.60
C PHE A 49 11.32 18.85 -18.90
N ALA A 50 10.75 18.48 -20.04
CA ALA A 50 11.04 19.15 -21.32
C ALA A 50 10.66 20.64 -21.34
N SER A 51 9.76 21.08 -20.46
CA SER A 51 9.36 22.50 -20.30
C SER A 51 10.24 23.27 -19.30
N TRP A 52 11.22 22.61 -18.68
CA TRP A 52 12.15 23.24 -17.73
C TRP A 52 13.31 23.92 -18.47
N PRO A 53 14.08 24.80 -17.80
CA PRO A 53 15.32 25.32 -18.36
C PRO A 53 16.26 24.20 -18.83
N LYS A 54 17.07 24.50 -19.86
CA LYS A 54 18.02 23.52 -20.44
C LYS A 54 19.18 23.18 -19.50
N ASP A 55 19.61 24.15 -18.69
CA ASP A 55 20.63 23.93 -17.67
C ASP A 55 20.08 23.02 -16.56
N ALA A 56 20.95 22.29 -15.87
CA ALA A 56 20.52 21.47 -14.74
C ALA A 56 20.02 22.34 -13.57
N PRO A 57 19.01 21.89 -12.80
CA PRO A 57 18.63 22.57 -11.57
C PRO A 57 19.80 22.54 -10.57
N GLU A 58 19.93 23.57 -9.75
CA GLU A 58 20.92 23.56 -8.67
C GLU A 58 20.59 22.54 -7.59
N LEU A 59 19.30 22.18 -7.48
CA LEU A 59 18.78 21.14 -6.61
C LEU A 59 17.43 20.64 -7.17
N ALA A 60 17.24 19.32 -7.15
CA ALA A 60 15.94 18.68 -7.32
C ALA A 60 15.42 18.18 -5.97
N ILE A 61 14.18 18.51 -5.62
CA ILE A 61 13.51 18.08 -4.39
C ILE A 61 12.35 17.16 -4.78
N VAL A 62 12.43 15.89 -4.37
CA VAL A 62 11.38 14.89 -4.55
C VAL A 62 10.42 14.95 -3.37
N LEU A 63 9.13 15.04 -3.66
CA LEU A 63 8.07 15.25 -2.69
C LEU A 63 7.15 14.03 -2.65
N THR A 64 7.02 13.42 -1.48
CA THR A 64 6.12 12.28 -1.22
C THR A 64 5.39 12.45 0.11
N GLY A 65 4.52 11.51 0.43
CA GLY A 65 3.76 11.43 1.67
C GLY A 65 2.66 10.39 1.53
N GLN A 66 1.90 10.13 2.59
CA GLN A 66 0.75 9.23 2.55
C GLN A 66 1.10 7.87 1.92
N THR A 67 2.30 7.34 2.24
CA THR A 67 2.77 6.07 1.69
C THR A 67 1.96 4.90 2.25
N TYR A 68 1.43 5.02 3.47
CA TYR A 68 0.52 4.04 4.09
C TYR A 68 1.09 2.61 4.11
N GLY A 69 2.41 2.50 4.29
CA GLY A 69 3.19 1.27 4.24
C GLY A 69 3.09 0.47 2.93
N TYR A 70 2.77 1.14 1.83
CA TYR A 70 2.77 0.54 0.50
C TYR A 70 4.21 0.39 -0.02
N LEU A 71 4.81 -0.77 0.26
CA LEU A 71 6.19 -1.06 -0.14
C LEU A 71 6.32 -1.38 -1.64
N SER A 72 5.36 -2.13 -2.18
CA SER A 72 5.36 -2.59 -3.57
C SER A 72 3.93 -2.93 -4.03
N PRO A 73 3.64 -2.81 -5.34
CA PRO A 73 2.39 -3.36 -5.87
C PRO A 73 2.27 -4.87 -5.76
N CYS A 74 1.04 -5.38 -5.85
CA CYS A 74 0.73 -6.80 -5.77
C CYS A 74 1.45 -7.63 -6.83
N GLY A 75 1.66 -7.09 -8.04
CA GLY A 75 2.17 -7.81 -9.22
C GLY A 75 1.13 -8.75 -9.86
N CYS A 76 -0.13 -8.66 -9.43
CA CYS A 76 -1.21 -9.59 -9.73
C CYS A 76 -1.88 -9.29 -11.07
N SER A 77 -1.96 -8.02 -11.44
CA SER A 77 -2.31 -7.56 -12.78
C SER A 77 -1.40 -6.39 -13.19
N ARG A 78 -1.50 -5.98 -14.46
CA ARG A 78 -0.66 -4.94 -15.05
C ARG A 78 -1.48 -3.99 -15.93
N PRO A 79 -1.15 -2.69 -15.96
CA PRO A 79 -0.03 -2.03 -15.27
C PRO A 79 -0.39 -1.61 -13.84
N GLN A 80 0.59 -1.62 -12.94
CA GLN A 80 0.46 -1.06 -11.59
C GLN A 80 1.47 0.07 -11.35
N LYS A 81 1.13 0.98 -10.43
CA LYS A 81 1.93 2.17 -10.11
C LYS A 81 2.51 2.10 -8.69
N GLY A 82 3.59 2.85 -8.46
CA GLY A 82 4.17 3.08 -7.14
C GLY A 82 5.06 1.96 -6.60
N GLY A 83 5.29 1.99 -5.30
CA GLY A 83 6.27 1.14 -4.62
C GLY A 83 7.67 1.74 -4.59
N LEU A 84 8.45 1.30 -3.60
CA LEU A 84 9.77 1.84 -3.26
C LEU A 84 10.83 1.50 -4.32
N GLU A 85 10.71 0.35 -4.98
CA GLU A 85 11.55 -0.03 -6.12
C GLU A 85 11.51 1.04 -7.23
N ARG A 86 10.30 1.34 -7.72
CA ARG A 86 10.10 2.30 -8.82
C ARG A 86 10.55 3.70 -8.41
N ARG A 87 10.29 4.07 -7.16
CA ARG A 87 10.72 5.36 -6.60
C ARG A 87 12.24 5.49 -6.60
N ALA A 88 12.96 4.44 -6.18
CA ALA A 88 14.41 4.42 -6.18
C ALA A 88 14.97 4.55 -7.61
N ASN A 89 14.49 3.73 -8.55
CA ASN A 89 14.93 3.80 -9.95
C ASN A 89 14.66 5.18 -10.56
N PHE A 90 13.50 5.77 -10.30
CA PHE A 90 13.19 7.13 -10.75
C PHE A 90 14.20 8.16 -10.21
N ILE A 91 14.49 8.14 -8.92
CA ILE A 91 15.47 9.04 -8.31
C ILE A 91 16.86 8.83 -8.91
N ASP A 92 17.24 7.59 -9.18
CA ASP A 92 18.51 7.28 -9.84
C ASP A 92 18.57 7.83 -11.27
N THR A 93 17.45 7.90 -11.99
CA THR A 93 17.43 8.60 -13.30
C THR A 93 17.73 10.09 -13.18
N LEU A 94 17.28 10.76 -12.11
CA LEU A 94 17.60 12.16 -11.84
C LEU A 94 19.09 12.33 -11.49
N LYS A 95 19.61 11.46 -10.62
CA LYS A 95 21.04 11.46 -10.26
C LYS A 95 21.94 11.17 -11.46
N ALA A 96 21.54 10.27 -12.36
CA ALA A 96 22.26 9.94 -13.58
C ALA A 96 22.35 11.12 -14.57
N LYS A 97 21.40 12.06 -14.53
CA LYS A 97 21.49 13.36 -15.24
C LYS A 97 22.49 14.33 -14.60
N GLY A 98 23.17 13.93 -13.52
CA GLY A 98 24.08 14.78 -12.74
C GLY A 98 23.35 15.75 -11.80
N TRP A 99 22.04 15.57 -11.57
CA TRP A 99 21.28 16.48 -10.73
C TRP A 99 21.55 16.17 -9.25
N PRO A 100 21.76 17.18 -8.39
CA PRO A 100 21.69 17.01 -6.95
C PRO A 100 20.25 16.73 -6.55
N VAL A 101 19.99 15.64 -5.82
CA VAL A 101 18.64 15.22 -5.45
C VAL A 101 18.52 15.03 -3.95
N ILE A 102 17.45 15.59 -3.36
CA ILE A 102 17.00 15.27 -2.00
C ILE A 102 15.53 14.89 -2.03
N GLY A 103 15.06 14.19 -0.98
CA GLY A 103 13.64 13.90 -0.78
C GLY A 103 13.07 14.55 0.48
N LEU A 104 11.79 14.90 0.45
CA LEU A 104 10.96 15.30 1.59
C LEU A 104 9.67 14.49 1.58
N ASP A 105 9.29 13.93 2.73
CA ASP A 105 8.08 13.13 2.87
C ASP A 105 7.12 13.77 3.89
N LEU A 106 5.83 13.85 3.58
CA LEU A 106 4.84 14.50 4.45
C LEU A 106 4.49 13.69 5.70
N GLY A 107 4.87 12.40 5.77
CA GLY A 107 4.45 11.49 6.83
C GLY A 107 3.28 10.60 6.40
N ASP A 108 2.64 9.94 7.36
CA ASP A 108 1.77 8.78 7.15
C ASP A 108 2.51 7.66 6.41
N ALA A 109 3.73 7.36 6.86
CA ALA A 109 4.49 6.23 6.35
C ALA A 109 3.93 4.91 6.88
N ALA A 110 3.37 4.91 8.09
CA ALA A 110 2.77 3.73 8.70
C ALA A 110 1.43 3.33 8.02
N PRO A 111 1.11 2.02 7.93
CA PRO A 111 -0.19 1.57 7.43
C PRO A 111 -1.37 1.96 8.33
N PRO A 112 -2.55 2.30 7.76
CA PRO A 112 -3.75 2.64 8.53
C PRO A 112 -4.44 1.43 9.19
N LYS A 113 -4.12 0.21 8.73
CA LYS A 113 -4.73 -1.04 9.20
C LYS A 113 -3.73 -2.18 9.09
N GLY A 114 -4.03 -3.33 9.72
CA GLY A 114 -3.24 -4.55 9.61
C GLY A 114 -2.81 -5.12 10.95
N VAL A 115 -1.85 -6.03 10.93
CA VAL A 115 -1.20 -6.54 12.14
C VAL A 115 -0.10 -5.57 12.55
N HIS A 116 -0.18 -5.05 13.79
CA HIS A 116 0.74 -4.05 14.33
C HIS A 116 2.22 -4.38 14.05
N LYS A 117 2.66 -5.60 14.38
CA LYS A 117 4.05 -6.02 14.13
C LYS A 117 4.46 -5.95 12.66
N GLN A 118 3.57 -6.33 11.73
CA GLN A 118 3.85 -6.22 10.30
C GLN A 118 3.83 -4.76 9.83
N ASN A 119 3.00 -3.92 10.45
CA ASN A 119 2.97 -2.48 10.19
C ASN A 119 4.27 -1.78 10.60
N LEU A 120 4.83 -2.15 11.77
CA LEU A 120 6.15 -1.69 12.21
C LEU A 120 7.24 -2.08 11.22
N LEU A 121 7.23 -3.31 10.70
CA LEU A 121 8.17 -3.74 9.66
C LEU A 121 8.00 -2.91 8.36
N LYS A 122 6.77 -2.67 7.92
CA LYS A 122 6.52 -1.83 6.73
C LYS A 122 7.04 -0.41 6.93
N TYR A 123 6.83 0.17 8.12
CA TYR A 123 7.39 1.47 8.45
C TYR A 123 8.92 1.46 8.42
N LYS A 124 9.56 0.50 9.10
CA LYS A 124 11.02 0.31 9.12
C LYS A 124 11.61 0.31 7.71
N TYR A 125 11.09 -0.56 6.84
CA TYR A 125 11.60 -0.71 5.48
C TYR A 125 11.25 0.47 4.56
N THR A 126 10.16 1.20 4.85
CA THR A 126 9.89 2.50 4.22
C THR A 126 10.98 3.50 4.59
N MET A 127 11.28 3.66 5.88
CA MET A 127 12.29 4.62 6.36
C MET A 127 13.69 4.29 5.87
N LEU A 128 14.10 3.01 5.87
CA LEU A 128 15.37 2.56 5.29
C LEU A 128 15.46 2.89 3.80
N SER A 129 14.38 2.67 3.05
CA SER A 129 14.33 3.02 1.63
C SER A 129 14.41 4.52 1.39
N LEU A 130 13.72 5.33 2.20
CA LEU A 130 13.79 6.80 2.14
C LEU A 130 15.22 7.30 2.42
N ALA A 131 15.90 6.71 3.41
CA ALA A 131 17.28 7.03 3.75
C ALA A 131 18.24 6.80 2.58
N GLU A 132 18.15 5.61 1.98
CA GLU A 132 18.93 5.22 0.80
C GLU A 132 18.66 6.15 -0.40
N MET A 133 17.39 6.54 -0.59
CA MET A 133 17.00 7.47 -1.65
C MET A 133 17.47 8.91 -1.41
N GLY A 134 18.01 9.24 -0.23
CA GLY A 134 18.52 10.57 0.10
C GLY A 134 17.48 11.53 0.66
N TYR A 135 16.39 11.02 1.24
CA TYR A 135 15.40 11.85 1.92
C TYR A 135 15.99 12.52 3.17
N LYS A 136 15.69 13.80 3.35
CA LYS A 136 16.23 14.62 4.43
C LYS A 136 15.29 14.71 5.63
N ALA A 137 13.99 14.85 5.36
CA ALA A 137 12.99 15.00 6.40
C ALA A 137 11.70 14.24 6.07
N ILE A 138 11.01 13.82 7.12
CA ILE A 138 9.66 13.27 7.07
C ILE A 138 8.78 13.94 8.15
N GLY A 139 7.52 14.21 7.82
CA GLY A 139 6.51 14.67 8.80
C GLY A 139 5.96 13.54 9.68
N LEU A 140 4.92 13.85 10.46
CA LEU A 140 4.15 12.85 11.23
C LEU A 140 2.66 13.04 10.97
N GLY A 141 2.03 12.01 10.44
CA GLY A 141 0.60 11.99 10.15
C GLY A 141 -0.19 11.13 11.14
N GLU A 142 -1.51 11.10 10.93
CA GLU A 142 -2.48 10.38 11.76
C GLU A 142 -2.07 8.92 12.00
N TYR A 143 -1.65 8.23 10.95
CA TYR A 143 -1.38 6.79 11.02
C TYR A 143 -0.03 6.47 11.65
N ASP A 144 0.90 7.43 11.66
CA ASP A 144 2.16 7.27 12.41
C ASP A 144 1.89 7.26 13.93
N PHE A 145 0.95 8.10 14.41
CA PHE A 145 0.50 8.04 15.80
C PHE A 145 -0.36 6.80 16.08
N ALA A 146 -1.26 6.43 15.17
CA ALA A 146 -2.10 5.23 15.35
C ALA A 146 -1.30 3.93 15.41
N ALA A 147 -0.13 3.88 14.76
CA ALA A 147 0.82 2.78 14.84
C ALA A 147 1.76 2.85 16.06
N GLY A 148 1.52 3.77 17.01
CA GLY A 148 2.34 3.94 18.21
C GLY A 148 3.66 4.66 17.91
N LEU A 149 3.71 5.97 18.13
CA LEU A 149 4.86 6.80 17.75
C LEU A 149 6.19 6.30 18.34
N TYR A 150 6.21 5.87 19.61
CA TYR A 150 7.44 5.35 20.22
C TYR A 150 7.93 4.04 19.60
N ASP A 151 7.02 3.15 19.22
CA ASP A 151 7.37 1.91 18.53
C ASP A 151 8.02 2.24 17.17
N LEU A 152 7.45 3.19 16.41
CA LEU A 152 8.03 3.65 15.15
C LEU A 152 9.42 4.28 15.32
N LEU A 153 9.61 5.09 16.37
CA LEU A 153 10.93 5.66 16.70
C LEU A 153 11.95 4.56 17.02
N ALA A 154 11.53 3.48 17.68
CA ALA A 154 12.39 2.34 18.00
C ALA A 154 12.76 1.50 16.77
N GLU A 155 11.93 1.47 15.73
CA GLU A 155 12.24 0.75 14.49
C GLU A 155 13.34 1.44 13.66
N TYR A 156 13.33 2.77 13.58
CA TYR A 156 14.28 3.51 12.72
C TYR A 156 15.11 4.55 13.47
N THR A 157 14.47 5.58 14.03
CA THR A 157 15.15 6.80 14.53
C THR A 157 16.17 6.51 15.62
N LEU A 158 15.82 5.66 16.60
CA LEU A 158 16.72 5.30 17.70
C LEU A 158 17.92 4.45 17.23
N ASN A 159 17.74 3.67 16.17
CA ASN A 159 18.81 2.86 15.57
C ASN A 159 19.68 3.68 14.61
N ASN A 160 19.25 4.90 14.24
CA ASN A 160 19.92 5.76 13.26
C ASN A 160 20.04 7.21 13.79
N PRO A 161 20.61 7.42 14.99
CA PRO A 161 20.57 8.72 15.65
C PRO A 161 21.30 9.78 14.82
N GLY A 162 20.55 10.79 14.38
CA GLY A 162 21.07 11.90 13.58
C GLY A 162 21.25 11.59 12.08
N ASN A 163 20.88 10.41 11.61
CA ASN A 163 20.86 10.10 10.19
C ASN A 163 19.46 10.38 9.59
N PRO A 164 19.37 11.05 8.44
CA PRO A 164 18.11 11.22 7.73
C PRO A 164 17.48 9.88 7.24
N PRO A 165 16.17 9.84 6.93
CA PRO A 165 15.21 10.95 7.03
C PRO A 165 14.92 11.29 8.49
N THR A 166 15.03 12.57 8.82
CA THR A 166 14.75 13.07 10.16
C THR A 166 13.26 13.34 10.31
N ILE A 167 12.65 12.84 11.37
CA ILE A 167 11.26 13.12 11.69
C ILE A 167 11.15 14.54 12.25
N VAL A 168 10.43 15.42 11.56
CA VAL A 168 10.25 16.82 11.96
C VAL A 168 8.82 17.07 12.38
N ALA A 169 8.61 17.65 13.57
CA ALA A 169 7.30 18.05 14.07
C ALA A 169 7.40 19.30 14.97
N SER A 170 7.26 20.47 14.35
CA SER A 170 7.42 21.80 14.94
C SER A 170 6.42 22.14 16.04
N ASN A 171 5.18 21.63 15.95
CA ASN A 171 4.12 21.93 16.92
C ASN A 171 3.77 20.77 17.86
N LEU A 172 4.48 19.64 17.80
CA LEU A 172 4.22 18.49 18.68
C LEU A 172 4.62 18.79 20.12
N MET A 173 3.74 18.46 21.08
CA MET A 173 3.98 18.56 22.52
C MET A 173 3.50 17.30 23.24
N GLY A 174 4.00 17.07 24.45
CA GLY A 174 3.46 16.07 25.36
C GLY A 174 2.40 16.68 26.30
N VAL A 175 1.47 15.86 26.76
CA VAL A 175 0.51 16.23 27.81
C VAL A 175 0.26 15.06 28.74
N GLN A 176 0.25 15.33 30.04
CA GLN A 176 -0.30 14.43 31.05
C GLN A 176 -1.73 14.85 31.32
N ARG A 177 -2.69 13.93 31.16
CA ARG A 177 -4.12 14.17 31.40
C ARG A 177 -4.59 13.49 32.67
N GLY A 178 -5.48 14.16 33.40
CA GLY A 178 -6.10 13.68 34.63
C GLY A 178 -7.46 13.03 34.39
N PRO A 179 -8.21 12.74 35.46
CA PRO A 179 -9.57 12.23 35.37
C PRO A 179 -10.45 13.09 34.46
N GLY A 180 -11.18 12.45 33.54
CA GLY A 180 -12.02 13.14 32.55
C GLY A 180 -11.26 13.79 31.38
N GLY A 181 -9.97 13.45 31.16
CA GLY A 181 -9.21 13.87 29.98
C GLY A 181 -8.67 15.30 30.01
N LYS A 182 -8.83 16.01 31.15
CA LYS A 182 -8.33 17.37 31.34
C LYS A 182 -6.80 17.40 31.40
N PRO A 183 -6.10 18.27 30.66
CA PRO A 183 -4.66 18.46 30.80
C PRO A 183 -4.27 18.86 32.23
N LEU A 184 -3.30 18.16 32.82
CA LEU A 184 -2.69 18.48 34.11
C LEU A 184 -1.32 19.13 33.95
N LYS A 185 -0.52 18.64 33.00
CA LYS A 185 0.83 19.14 32.73
C LYS A 185 1.14 19.02 31.25
N PHE A 186 1.75 20.06 30.70
CA PHE A 186 2.31 20.05 29.35
C PHE A 186 3.81 19.80 29.41
N PHE A 187 4.33 19.11 28.40
CA PHE A 187 5.75 18.89 28.18
C PHE A 187 6.11 19.46 26.83
N SER A 188 7.18 20.25 26.79
CA SER A 188 7.77 20.66 25.53
C SER A 188 8.23 19.43 24.73
N ARG A 189 8.37 19.61 23.41
CA ARG A 189 8.92 18.56 22.55
C ARG A 189 10.28 18.04 23.04
N ALA A 190 11.15 18.93 23.52
CA ALA A 190 12.48 18.56 23.99
C ALA A 190 12.42 17.71 25.28
N GLU A 191 11.46 17.96 26.16
CA GLU A 191 11.23 17.14 27.35
C GLU A 191 10.65 15.77 27.02
N LYS A 192 9.72 15.69 26.05
CA LYS A 192 9.07 14.44 25.63
C LYS A 192 9.98 13.58 24.75
N PHE A 193 10.84 14.22 23.95
CA PHE A 193 11.76 13.57 23.02
C PHE A 193 13.21 14.04 23.25
N PRO A 194 13.80 13.68 24.41
CA PRO A 194 15.16 14.07 24.72
C PRO A 194 16.14 13.54 23.67
N GLY A 195 17.19 14.31 23.40
CA GLY A 195 18.20 13.92 22.41
C GLY A 195 19.07 12.76 22.87
N GLY A 196 19.69 12.07 21.90
CA GLY A 196 20.73 11.08 22.16
C GLY A 196 22.06 11.71 22.59
N PRO A 197 23.15 10.91 22.71
CA PRO A 197 24.46 11.37 23.20
C PRO A 197 25.04 12.60 22.49
N ASN A 198 24.66 12.82 21.22
CA ASN A 198 25.11 13.95 20.40
C ASN A 198 24.25 15.22 20.56
N GLY A 199 23.31 15.24 21.51
CA GLY A 199 22.46 16.40 21.81
C GLY A 199 21.35 16.69 20.80
N ARG A 200 21.26 15.95 19.69
CA ARG A 200 20.19 16.11 18.70
C ARG A 200 18.89 15.46 19.20
N PRO A 201 17.76 16.20 19.26
CA PRO A 201 16.47 15.64 19.65
C PRO A 201 16.04 14.48 18.75
N MET A 202 15.32 13.49 19.30
CA MET A 202 14.75 12.41 18.48
C MET A 202 13.77 12.93 17.43
N ILE A 203 12.99 13.94 17.80
CA ILE A 203 12.09 14.67 16.90
C ILE A 203 12.43 16.16 17.03
N PRO A 204 13.24 16.73 16.12
CA PRO A 204 13.46 18.17 16.10
C PRO A 204 12.23 18.95 15.63
N GLY A 205 12.21 20.24 15.98
CA GLY A 205 11.16 21.16 15.56
C GLY A 205 11.37 21.81 14.20
N TYR A 206 12.53 21.59 13.59
CA TYR A 206 12.91 22.09 12.29
C TYR A 206 14.09 21.26 11.79
N GLU A 207 14.41 21.38 10.52
CA GLU A 207 15.65 20.84 9.95
C GLU A 207 16.28 21.87 9.02
N VAL A 208 17.61 21.89 8.95
CA VAL A 208 18.35 22.72 8.00
C VAL A 208 19.28 21.83 7.20
N PHE A 209 19.05 21.79 5.89
CA PHE A 209 19.96 21.14 4.96
C PHE A 209 20.80 22.20 4.25
N ALA A 210 22.11 22.12 4.42
CA ALA A 210 23.06 23.02 3.77
C ALA A 210 24.21 22.19 3.18
N GLU A 211 24.46 22.36 1.90
CA GLU A 211 25.58 21.77 1.17
C GLU A 211 26.32 22.87 0.42
N GLN A 212 27.65 22.82 0.40
CA GLN A 212 28.47 23.87 -0.19
C GLN A 212 28.14 24.06 -1.68
N GLY A 213 27.87 25.30 -2.08
CA GLY A 213 27.52 25.66 -3.46
C GLY A 213 26.07 25.36 -3.86
N LYS A 214 25.28 24.72 -2.98
CA LYS A 214 23.87 24.39 -3.21
C LYS A 214 22.93 25.35 -2.44
N PRO A 215 21.64 25.43 -2.85
CA PRO A 215 20.63 26.13 -2.06
C PRO A 215 20.51 25.54 -0.65
N THR A 216 20.51 26.40 0.37
CA THR A 216 20.17 25.99 1.74
C THR A 216 18.67 25.81 1.87
N ILE A 217 18.23 24.73 2.51
CA ILE A 217 16.81 24.42 2.72
C ILE A 217 16.49 24.46 4.21
N GLY A 218 15.54 25.29 4.59
CA GLY A 218 14.93 25.30 5.93
C GLY A 218 13.60 24.57 5.91
N ILE A 219 13.41 23.60 6.82
CA ILE A 219 12.26 22.71 6.82
C ILE A 219 11.50 22.87 8.14
N VAL A 220 10.21 23.13 8.03
CA VAL A 220 9.25 23.22 9.14
C VAL A 220 8.17 22.18 8.89
N SER A 221 7.65 21.53 9.92
CA SER A 221 6.60 20.52 9.78
C SER A 221 5.58 20.67 10.87
N VAL A 222 4.30 20.79 10.54
CA VAL A 222 3.24 20.95 11.54
C VAL A 222 2.08 20.01 11.26
N ALA A 223 1.50 19.45 12.32
CA ALA A 223 0.19 18.83 12.23
C ALA A 223 -0.88 19.93 12.23
N GLY A 224 -1.69 19.98 11.17
CA GLY A 224 -2.84 20.88 11.08
C GLY A 224 -4.00 20.43 11.96
N PRO A 225 -5.02 21.29 12.21
CA PRO A 225 -6.12 21.04 13.15
C PRO A 225 -6.79 19.68 12.96
N THR A 226 -7.13 19.35 11.70
CA THR A 226 -7.78 18.09 11.34
C THR A 226 -6.99 16.83 11.71
N VAL A 227 -5.65 16.91 11.70
CA VAL A 227 -4.77 15.80 12.09
C VAL A 227 -4.53 15.83 13.58
N SER A 228 -4.19 16.98 14.16
CA SER A 228 -3.94 17.12 15.59
C SER A 228 -5.13 16.67 16.44
N GLU A 229 -6.36 17.04 16.06
CA GLU A 229 -7.57 16.64 16.79
C GLU A 229 -7.82 15.13 16.78
N LYS A 230 -7.45 14.45 15.69
CA LYS A 230 -7.55 12.99 15.62
C LYS A 230 -6.46 12.33 16.44
N VAL A 231 -5.22 12.84 16.35
CA VAL A 231 -4.10 12.34 17.13
C VAL A 231 -4.39 12.44 18.62
N GLU A 232 -4.91 13.57 19.12
CA GLU A 232 -5.24 13.70 20.56
C GLU A 232 -6.30 12.70 21.05
N LYS A 233 -7.13 12.14 20.15
CA LYS A 233 -8.10 11.08 20.46
C LYS A 233 -7.48 9.68 20.40
N ILE A 234 -6.56 9.46 19.47
CA ILE A 234 -5.89 8.17 19.25
C ILE A 234 -4.81 7.95 20.30
N ASP A 235 -4.02 8.99 20.58
CA ASP A 235 -2.92 8.99 21.53
C ASP A 235 -3.02 10.21 22.46
N PRO A 236 -3.67 10.05 23.63
CA PRO A 236 -3.96 11.17 24.54
C PRO A 236 -2.72 11.70 25.28
N GLU A 237 -1.55 11.07 25.12
CA GLU A 237 -0.28 11.58 25.65
C GLU A 237 0.28 12.76 24.86
N PHE A 238 -0.25 13.00 23.65
CA PHE A 238 0.19 14.08 22.78
C PHE A 238 -0.85 15.19 22.70
N THR A 239 -0.35 16.38 22.42
CA THR A 239 -1.13 17.57 22.09
C THR A 239 -0.26 18.47 21.21
N PHE A 240 -0.83 19.57 20.73
CA PHE A 240 -0.18 20.40 19.73
C PHE A 240 -0.22 21.87 20.11
N GLU A 241 0.92 22.53 19.93
CA GLU A 241 0.99 23.99 19.97
C GLU A 241 0.22 24.59 18.79
N ASN A 242 -0.26 25.82 18.95
CA ASN A 242 -0.79 26.62 17.85
C ASN A 242 0.23 26.67 16.68
N ASN A 243 -0.23 26.31 15.47
CA ASN A 243 0.63 26.25 14.29
C ASN A 243 1.38 27.57 14.04
N GLY A 244 0.74 28.72 14.24
CA GLY A 244 1.35 30.01 13.99
C GLY A 244 2.55 30.31 14.91
N ASN A 245 2.45 29.95 16.18
CA ASN A 245 3.54 30.11 17.14
C ASN A 245 4.68 29.13 16.84
N ALA A 246 4.35 27.86 16.62
CA ALA A 246 5.32 26.82 16.28
C ALA A 246 6.11 27.14 15.00
N ILE A 247 5.42 27.61 13.95
CA ILE A 247 6.05 28.02 12.68
C ILE A 247 6.99 29.20 12.90
N LYS A 248 6.56 30.24 13.64
CA LYS A 248 7.42 31.41 13.96
C LYS A 248 8.67 30.98 14.75
N GLY A 249 8.50 30.13 15.76
CA GLY A 249 9.59 29.59 16.56
C GLY A 249 10.59 28.79 15.72
N ALA A 250 10.08 27.90 14.86
CA ALA A 250 10.90 27.08 13.97
C ALA A 250 11.68 27.93 12.96
N LEU A 251 11.06 28.92 12.32
CA LEU A 251 11.74 29.85 11.40
C LEU A 251 12.83 30.68 12.12
N GLY A 252 12.55 31.13 13.33
CA GLY A 252 13.55 31.82 14.16
C GLY A 252 14.75 30.92 14.49
N ALA A 253 14.51 29.65 14.75
CA ALA A 253 15.55 28.66 15.01
C ALA A 253 16.36 28.32 13.75
N ILE A 254 15.70 28.18 12.59
CA ILE A 254 16.35 28.01 11.29
C ILE A 254 17.30 29.19 11.01
N ASN A 255 16.85 30.43 11.19
CA ASN A 255 17.68 31.61 10.95
C ASN A 255 18.94 31.60 11.83
N LYS A 256 18.82 31.20 13.11
CA LYS A 256 19.96 31.05 14.01
C LYS A 256 20.90 29.93 13.56
N ALA A 257 20.36 28.75 13.22
CA ALA A 257 21.15 27.61 12.78
C ALA A 257 21.93 27.92 11.48
N VAL A 258 21.29 28.60 10.53
CA VAL A 258 21.92 29.05 9.27
C VAL A 258 23.05 30.04 9.54
N ALA A 259 22.87 30.98 10.48
CA ALA A 259 23.90 31.93 10.85
C ALA A 259 25.14 31.29 11.53
N THR A 260 24.98 30.10 12.12
CA THR A 260 26.08 29.35 12.75
C THR A 260 26.79 28.37 11.82
N LEU A 261 26.38 28.23 10.56
CA LEU A 261 27.04 27.34 9.61
C LEU A 261 28.50 27.79 9.40
N PRO A 262 29.48 26.86 9.34
CA PRO A 262 30.89 27.20 9.14
C PRO A 262 31.14 28.08 7.91
N ASN A 263 30.29 27.92 6.88
CA ASN A 263 30.22 28.77 5.71
C ASN A 263 28.75 29.20 5.52
N PRO A 264 28.34 30.37 6.05
CA PRO A 264 26.98 30.87 5.85
C PRO A 264 26.64 30.93 4.35
N PRO A 265 25.40 30.60 3.96
CA PRO A 265 25.10 30.40 2.56
C PRO A 265 25.21 31.71 1.77
N ALA A 266 25.93 31.66 0.66
CA ALA A 266 26.04 32.77 -0.29
C ALA A 266 24.74 33.00 -1.08
N LYS A 267 23.79 32.06 -1.01
CA LYS A 267 22.49 32.08 -1.69
C LYS A 267 21.35 32.07 -0.67
N PRO A 268 20.16 32.60 -1.01
CA PRO A 268 19.02 32.60 -0.08
C PRO A 268 18.61 31.20 0.36
N THR A 269 18.08 31.09 1.57
CA THR A 269 17.44 29.87 2.07
C THR A 269 16.07 29.68 1.42
N ILE A 270 15.80 28.48 0.89
CA ILE A 270 14.45 28.07 0.48
C ILE A 270 13.76 27.50 1.71
N GLN A 271 12.62 28.09 2.07
CA GLN A 271 11.81 27.66 3.19
C GLN A 271 10.71 26.72 2.70
N VAL A 272 10.64 25.54 3.32
CA VAL A 272 9.64 24.51 3.05
C VAL A 272 8.77 24.27 4.29
N LEU A 273 7.46 24.29 4.12
CA LEU A 273 6.50 23.88 5.14
C LEU A 273 5.87 22.54 4.78
N MET A 274 6.12 21.51 5.57
CA MET A 274 5.38 20.25 5.54
C MET A 274 4.13 20.41 6.41
N TYR A 275 3.02 20.82 5.80
CA TYR A 275 1.75 21.01 6.50
C TYR A 275 0.97 19.69 6.49
N VAL A 276 1.12 18.89 7.54
CA VAL A 276 0.43 17.61 7.66
C VAL A 276 -1.04 17.85 7.99
N GLY A 277 -1.83 18.00 6.93
CA GLY A 277 -3.25 18.33 6.99
C GLY A 277 -3.79 18.76 5.64
N LYS A 278 -5.06 19.19 5.64
CA LYS A 278 -5.80 19.51 4.42
C LYS A 278 -5.32 20.77 3.70
N MET A 279 -5.58 20.80 2.39
CA MET A 279 -5.26 21.91 1.49
C MET A 279 -5.82 23.27 1.94
N GLU A 280 -7.02 23.30 2.50
CA GLU A 280 -7.67 24.52 2.98
C GLU A 280 -6.79 25.26 4.00
N HIS A 281 -6.35 24.56 5.05
CA HIS A 281 -5.50 25.15 6.08
C HIS A 281 -4.07 25.41 5.60
N ALA A 282 -3.55 24.62 4.66
CA ALA A 282 -2.28 24.91 4.03
C ALA A 282 -2.29 26.26 3.27
N ARG A 283 -3.43 26.63 2.65
CA ARG A 283 -3.61 27.95 2.02
C ARG A 283 -3.64 29.08 3.06
N GLU A 284 -4.23 28.85 4.23
CA GLU A 284 -4.23 29.82 5.33
C GLU A 284 -2.80 30.04 5.84
N ALA A 285 -2.05 28.96 6.05
CA ALA A 285 -0.64 29.02 6.41
C ALA A 285 0.19 29.77 5.35
N ALA A 286 -0.06 29.54 4.06
CA ALA A 286 0.60 30.26 2.97
C ALA A 286 0.38 31.77 3.04
N LYS A 287 -0.84 32.22 3.36
CA LYS A 287 -1.18 33.65 3.51
C LYS A 287 -0.49 34.25 4.73
N ALA A 288 -0.47 33.53 5.84
CA ALA A 288 0.11 33.99 7.10
C ALA A 288 1.65 34.01 7.06
N PHE A 289 2.26 33.15 6.25
CA PHE A 289 3.71 32.96 6.17
C PHE A 289 4.20 33.01 4.70
N PRO A 290 4.16 34.18 4.04
CA PRO A 290 4.51 34.33 2.63
C PRO A 290 5.99 34.07 2.31
N GLN A 291 6.83 33.88 3.33
CA GLN A 291 8.24 33.50 3.20
C GLN A 291 8.47 32.04 2.82
N PHE A 292 7.46 31.16 2.88
CA PHE A 292 7.59 29.80 2.36
C PHE A 292 7.49 29.79 0.84
N GLN A 293 8.49 29.24 0.16
CA GLN A 293 8.45 29.05 -1.29
C GLN A 293 7.68 27.77 -1.65
N LEU A 294 7.68 26.78 -0.76
CA LEU A 294 7.05 25.48 -0.97
C LEU A 294 6.28 25.06 0.29
N ILE A 295 5.05 24.58 0.08
CA ILE A 295 4.22 23.99 1.13
C ILE A 295 3.73 22.63 0.62
N LEU A 296 3.94 21.57 1.40
CA LEU A 296 3.35 20.24 1.14
C LEU A 296 2.11 20.09 2.02
N CYS A 297 1.07 19.45 1.49
CA CYS A 297 -0.14 19.10 2.25
C CYS A 297 -0.75 17.76 1.80
N GLN A 298 -1.65 17.22 2.60
CA GLN A 298 -2.30 15.94 2.31
C GLN A 298 -3.29 16.08 1.15
N SER A 299 -3.42 15.02 0.37
CA SER A 299 -4.49 14.83 -0.61
C SER A 299 -5.57 13.92 -0.03
N ASP A 300 -6.84 14.23 -0.31
CA ASP A 300 -7.96 13.31 -0.04
C ASP A 300 -8.00 12.18 -1.09
N ASP A 301 -7.51 12.44 -2.31
CA ASP A 301 -7.47 11.49 -3.43
C ASP A 301 -6.10 10.84 -3.60
N SER A 302 -6.09 9.57 -4.03
CA SER A 302 -4.86 8.81 -4.32
C SER A 302 -4.02 9.44 -5.43
N GLU A 303 -4.68 9.90 -6.50
CA GLU A 303 -4.05 10.69 -7.56
C GLU A 303 -4.20 12.18 -7.23
N PRO A 304 -3.10 12.89 -6.88
CA PRO A 304 -3.17 14.30 -6.53
C PRO A 304 -3.29 15.19 -7.78
N PRO A 305 -3.63 16.48 -7.62
CA PRO A 305 -3.62 17.44 -8.72
C PRO A 305 -2.28 17.47 -9.48
N GLN A 306 -2.36 17.56 -10.81
CA GLN A 306 -1.18 17.58 -11.69
C GLN A 306 -0.27 18.80 -11.46
N PHE A 307 -0.83 19.92 -10.99
CA PHE A 307 -0.11 21.18 -10.80
C PHE A 307 -0.26 21.66 -9.35
N PRO A 308 0.77 22.33 -8.81
CA PRO A 308 0.67 22.95 -7.50
C PRO A 308 -0.31 24.12 -7.59
N THR A 309 -0.93 24.42 -6.46
CA THR A 309 -1.67 25.68 -6.33
C THR A 309 -0.68 26.82 -6.06
N PRO A 310 -0.65 27.87 -6.88
CA PRO A 310 0.11 29.07 -6.56
C PRO A 310 -0.59 29.89 -5.46
N ALA A 311 0.21 30.42 -4.54
CA ALA A 311 -0.18 31.42 -3.55
C ALA A 311 0.83 32.58 -3.55
N ASN A 312 0.48 33.70 -2.90
CA ASN A 312 1.35 34.87 -2.77
C ASN A 312 1.90 35.37 -4.11
N ASN A 313 1.00 35.53 -5.10
CA ASN A 313 1.32 35.93 -6.48
C ASN A 313 2.33 34.98 -7.16
N GLY A 314 2.23 33.68 -6.88
CA GLY A 314 3.09 32.65 -7.46
C GLY A 314 4.43 32.46 -6.75
N LYS A 315 4.70 33.19 -5.65
CA LYS A 315 5.93 33.03 -4.86
C LYS A 315 5.91 31.78 -3.97
N THR A 316 4.73 31.24 -3.68
CA THR A 316 4.56 30.02 -2.90
C THR A 316 3.85 28.97 -3.75
N LEU A 317 4.41 27.77 -3.82
CA LEU A 317 3.77 26.61 -4.42
C LEU A 317 3.21 25.71 -3.31
N ILE A 318 1.91 25.43 -3.36
CA ILE A 318 1.26 24.46 -2.45
C ILE A 318 1.04 23.16 -3.21
N VAL A 319 1.68 22.09 -2.77
CA VAL A 319 1.71 20.76 -3.39
C VAL A 319 0.94 19.78 -2.51
N GLN A 320 -0.09 19.15 -3.08
CA GLN A 320 -0.74 17.99 -2.47
C GLN A 320 0.03 16.71 -2.82
N VAL A 321 0.33 15.88 -1.81
CA VAL A 321 1.01 14.60 -2.02
C VAL A 321 0.00 13.48 -2.33
N GLY A 322 0.32 12.62 -3.30
CA GLY A 322 -0.51 11.46 -3.64
C GLY A 322 -0.35 10.31 -2.66
N HIS A 323 -1.23 9.32 -2.73
CA HIS A 323 -1.16 8.16 -1.84
C HIS A 323 -0.21 7.08 -2.38
N LYS A 324 0.36 6.28 -1.47
CA LYS A 324 1.10 5.04 -1.76
C LYS A 324 2.32 5.21 -2.68
N GLY A 325 2.77 6.46 -2.88
CA GLY A 325 3.80 6.81 -3.84
C GLY A 325 3.48 6.40 -5.26
N GLN A 326 2.20 6.38 -5.68
CA GLN A 326 1.83 6.11 -7.07
C GLN A 326 2.35 7.17 -8.04
N SER A 327 2.59 8.38 -7.52
CA SER A 327 3.28 9.48 -8.20
C SER A 327 4.18 10.20 -7.21
N VAL A 328 5.16 10.94 -7.71
CA VAL A 328 6.04 11.81 -6.92
C VAL A 328 6.03 13.22 -7.49
N GLY A 329 5.98 14.23 -6.61
CA GLY A 329 6.21 15.61 -7.03
C GLY A 329 7.70 15.87 -7.16
N VAL A 330 8.14 16.61 -8.17
CA VAL A 330 9.54 17.04 -8.30
C VAL A 330 9.61 18.54 -8.45
N ILE A 331 10.37 19.18 -7.56
CA ILE A 331 10.71 20.61 -7.64
C ILE A 331 12.13 20.75 -8.17
N GLY A 332 12.29 21.43 -9.31
CA GLY A 332 13.58 21.91 -9.79
C GLY A 332 13.83 23.34 -9.28
N VAL A 333 14.98 23.56 -8.64
CA VAL A 333 15.41 24.86 -8.12
C VAL A 333 16.37 25.50 -9.12
N TYR A 334 15.99 26.62 -9.72
CA TYR A 334 16.79 27.35 -10.70
C TYR A 334 17.14 28.74 -10.22
N PRO A 335 18.37 29.23 -10.45
CA PRO A 335 18.75 30.59 -10.07
C PRO A 335 17.93 31.62 -10.87
N LYS A 336 17.50 32.67 -10.20
CA LYS A 336 16.78 33.80 -10.82
C LYS A 336 17.09 35.10 -10.09
N GLY A 337 17.97 35.92 -10.69
CA GLY A 337 18.48 37.12 -10.04
C GLY A 337 19.15 36.77 -8.71
N ALA A 338 18.74 37.43 -7.63
CA ALA A 338 19.25 37.15 -6.28
C ALA A 338 18.57 35.96 -5.59
N GLY A 339 17.56 35.32 -6.20
CA GLY A 339 16.76 34.25 -5.60
C GLY A 339 16.62 33.04 -6.53
N TYR A 340 15.48 32.35 -6.41
CA TYR A 340 15.19 31.15 -7.20
C TYR A 340 13.84 31.21 -7.89
N GLU A 341 13.76 30.51 -9.02
CA GLU A 341 12.53 30.05 -9.64
C GLU A 341 12.35 28.56 -9.39
N LEU A 342 11.17 28.16 -8.93
CA LEU A 342 10.81 26.76 -8.75
C LEU A 342 10.01 26.28 -9.95
N LYS A 343 10.40 25.12 -10.50
CA LYS A 343 9.62 24.38 -11.49
C LYS A 343 9.07 23.12 -10.85
N TYR A 344 7.83 22.77 -11.17
CA TYR A 344 7.20 21.56 -10.65
C TYR A 344 6.79 20.62 -11.79
N GLN A 345 6.90 19.31 -11.55
CA GLN A 345 6.21 18.29 -12.33
C GLN A 345 5.79 17.14 -11.42
N LEU A 346 4.55 16.66 -11.58
CA LEU A 346 4.10 15.40 -11.00
C LEU A 346 4.51 14.25 -11.94
N VAL A 347 5.19 13.25 -11.40
CA VAL A 347 5.69 12.10 -12.16
C VAL A 347 4.98 10.84 -11.66
N PRO A 348 4.14 10.17 -12.49
CA PRO A 348 3.59 8.87 -12.15
C PRO A 348 4.71 7.83 -12.13
N LEU A 349 4.68 6.92 -11.16
CA LEU A 349 5.67 5.84 -11.05
C LEU A 349 5.11 4.56 -11.67
N GLY A 350 5.13 4.47 -13.00
CA GLY A 350 4.63 3.32 -13.76
C GLY A 350 5.64 2.19 -13.98
N GLU A 351 5.31 1.25 -14.86
CA GLU A 351 6.14 0.07 -15.13
C GLU A 351 7.48 0.39 -15.81
N GLU A 352 7.60 1.58 -16.41
CA GLU A 352 8.83 2.13 -16.98
C GLU A 352 9.96 2.30 -15.95
N TYR A 353 9.65 2.34 -14.65
CA TYR A 353 10.63 2.39 -13.57
C TYR A 353 10.85 1.04 -12.87
N LEU A 354 10.36 -0.06 -13.43
CA LEU A 354 10.64 -1.38 -12.87
C LEU A 354 12.10 -1.75 -13.09
N THR A 355 12.68 -2.40 -12.09
CA THR A 355 14.03 -2.95 -12.22
C THR A 355 13.98 -4.08 -13.25
N PRO A 356 14.89 -4.10 -14.23
CA PRO A 356 15.00 -5.21 -15.18
C PRO A 356 15.09 -6.58 -14.46
N PRO A 357 14.62 -7.67 -15.08
CA PRO A 357 14.78 -9.01 -14.53
C PRO A 357 16.27 -9.36 -14.34
N GLY A 358 16.57 -10.18 -13.33
CA GLY A 358 17.90 -10.75 -13.12
C GLY A 358 18.64 -10.27 -11.85
N PRO A 359 19.59 -11.08 -11.32
CA PRO A 359 20.26 -10.78 -10.05
C PRO A 359 21.11 -9.51 -10.06
N ALA A 360 21.75 -9.20 -11.19
CA ALA A 360 22.61 -8.02 -11.30
C ALA A 360 21.81 -6.71 -11.15
N ALA A 361 20.68 -6.60 -11.84
CA ALA A 361 19.80 -5.45 -11.74
C ALA A 361 19.17 -5.33 -10.34
N ALA A 362 18.72 -6.45 -9.76
CA ALA A 362 18.18 -6.47 -8.40
C ALA A 362 19.19 -6.03 -7.32
N LYS A 363 20.48 -6.35 -7.50
CA LYS A 363 21.56 -5.91 -6.59
C LYS A 363 21.79 -4.40 -6.60
N ASN A 364 21.46 -3.73 -7.70
CA ASN A 364 21.65 -2.29 -7.83
C ASN A 364 20.46 -1.49 -7.28
N ASN A 365 19.30 -2.12 -7.05
CA ASN A 365 18.15 -1.47 -6.42
C ASN A 365 18.03 -1.91 -4.96
N LYS A 366 18.37 -1.02 -4.03
CA LYS A 366 18.28 -1.29 -2.59
C LYS A 366 16.85 -1.40 -2.08
N GLY A 367 15.88 -0.71 -2.70
CA GLY A 367 14.46 -0.87 -2.38
C GLY A 367 13.96 -2.31 -2.59
N LEU A 368 14.41 -2.99 -3.64
CA LEU A 368 14.12 -4.40 -3.86
C LEU A 368 14.77 -5.32 -2.81
N GLN A 369 16.01 -5.02 -2.40
CA GLN A 369 16.69 -5.77 -1.34
C GLN A 369 15.93 -5.63 -0.01
N PHE A 370 15.51 -4.42 0.34
CA PHE A 370 14.69 -4.16 1.52
C PHE A 370 13.33 -4.87 1.47
N LEU A 371 12.71 -4.97 0.29
CA LEU A 371 11.48 -5.72 0.11
C LEU A 371 11.67 -7.23 0.34
N GLU A 372 12.81 -7.78 -0.10
CA GLU A 372 13.19 -9.17 0.17
C GLU A 372 13.44 -9.41 1.66
N GLU A 373 14.22 -8.54 2.31
CA GLU A 373 14.47 -8.58 3.75
C GLU A 373 13.18 -8.48 4.57
N TYR A 374 12.25 -7.60 4.19
CA TYR A 374 10.91 -7.52 4.75
C TYR A 374 10.19 -8.86 4.70
N SER A 375 10.13 -9.50 3.52
CA SER A 375 9.44 -10.80 3.37
C SER A 375 10.06 -11.90 4.23
N LEU A 376 11.40 -11.88 4.37
CA LEU A 376 12.15 -12.81 5.20
C LEU A 376 11.84 -12.58 6.69
N GLU A 377 11.73 -11.33 7.13
CA GLU A 377 11.34 -11.00 8.49
C GLU A 377 9.89 -11.41 8.80
N VAL A 378 8.95 -11.15 7.89
CA VAL A 378 7.54 -11.59 8.02
C VAL A 378 7.48 -13.10 8.25
N LYS A 379 8.22 -13.87 7.44
CA LYS A 379 8.33 -15.33 7.59
C LYS A 379 9.02 -15.73 8.89
N LYS A 380 10.18 -15.14 9.20
CA LYS A 380 11.00 -15.47 10.38
C LYS A 380 10.25 -15.22 11.69
N GLN A 381 9.48 -14.13 11.74
CA GLN A 381 8.67 -13.77 12.90
C GLN A 381 7.31 -14.48 12.93
N ASP A 382 7.00 -15.30 11.91
CA ASP A 382 5.77 -16.09 11.79
C ASP A 382 4.51 -15.23 11.95
N LEU A 383 4.50 -14.07 11.27
CA LEU A 383 3.43 -13.08 11.44
C LEU A 383 2.07 -13.59 10.92
N LEU A 384 2.06 -14.61 10.05
CA LEU A 384 0.85 -15.30 9.62
C LEU A 384 -0.01 -15.76 10.80
N LYS A 385 0.60 -16.26 11.89
CA LYS A 385 -0.14 -16.68 13.09
C LYS A 385 -0.99 -15.56 13.69
N LEU A 386 -0.55 -14.30 13.58
CA LEU A 386 -1.29 -13.15 14.10
C LEU A 386 -2.52 -12.82 13.24
N TYR A 387 -2.48 -13.12 11.93
CA TYR A 387 -3.66 -13.03 11.07
C TYR A 387 -4.65 -14.17 11.38
N VAL A 388 -4.15 -15.40 11.52
CA VAL A 388 -4.97 -16.56 11.89
C VAL A 388 -5.67 -16.35 13.24
N ALA A 389 -4.96 -15.79 14.23
CA ALA A 389 -5.53 -15.48 15.54
C ALA A 389 -6.65 -14.41 15.50
N LYS A 390 -6.71 -13.59 14.45
CA LYS A 390 -7.71 -12.53 14.25
C LYS A 390 -8.89 -12.95 13.36
N GLN A 391 -8.92 -14.21 12.91
CA GLN A 391 -10.01 -14.71 12.09
C GLN A 391 -11.37 -14.59 12.78
N THR A 392 -12.38 -14.21 12.00
CA THR A 392 -13.76 -14.01 12.50
C THR A 392 -14.71 -15.09 11.98
N PRO A 393 -15.88 -15.30 12.60
CA PRO A 393 -16.88 -16.18 12.01
C PRO A 393 -17.39 -15.59 10.68
N HIS A 394 -17.56 -16.45 9.67
CA HIS A 394 -18.25 -16.08 8.44
C HIS A 394 -19.72 -15.74 8.73
N THR A 395 -20.33 -14.80 8.00
CA THR A 395 -21.73 -14.37 8.21
C THR A 395 -22.70 -15.55 8.27
N ILE A 396 -22.49 -16.55 7.42
CA ILE A 396 -23.26 -17.80 7.43
C ILE A 396 -23.15 -18.56 8.76
N GLN A 397 -21.96 -18.64 9.36
CA GLN A 397 -21.75 -19.29 10.65
C GLN A 397 -22.47 -18.53 11.77
N ILE A 398 -22.53 -17.20 11.67
CA ILE A 398 -23.28 -16.34 12.60
C ILE A 398 -24.79 -16.57 12.45
N GLN A 399 -25.29 -16.66 11.21
CA GLN A 399 -26.72 -16.85 10.93
C GLN A 399 -27.20 -18.27 11.22
N ASN A 400 -26.32 -19.27 11.15
CA ASN A 400 -26.65 -20.68 11.31
C ASN A 400 -25.70 -21.40 12.28
N PRO A 401 -25.61 -20.98 13.56
CA PRO A 401 -24.62 -21.52 14.49
C PRO A 401 -24.79 -23.02 14.74
N ALA A 402 -26.04 -23.51 14.75
CA ALA A 402 -26.35 -24.93 14.93
C ALA A 402 -25.86 -25.82 13.76
N ALA A 403 -25.66 -25.24 12.57
CA ALA A 403 -25.20 -26.00 11.40
C ALA A 403 -23.67 -26.26 11.44
N ASN A 404 -22.94 -25.60 12.34
CA ASN A 404 -21.49 -25.75 12.55
C ASN A 404 -20.70 -25.85 11.22
N VAL A 405 -20.97 -24.92 10.30
CA VAL A 405 -20.44 -25.00 8.94
C VAL A 405 -18.95 -24.62 8.89
N ALA A 406 -18.22 -25.25 7.97
CA ALA A 406 -16.79 -25.08 7.78
C ALA A 406 -16.42 -25.04 6.31
N PHE A 407 -15.27 -24.43 6.00
CA PHE A 407 -14.65 -24.52 4.69
C PHE A 407 -14.07 -25.92 4.50
N VAL A 408 -14.37 -26.56 3.37
CA VAL A 408 -14.01 -27.96 3.09
C VAL A 408 -13.05 -28.13 1.92
N GLY A 409 -12.95 -27.11 1.06
CA GLY A 409 -12.11 -27.10 -0.11
C GLY A 409 -12.76 -27.67 -1.37
N ALA A 410 -12.24 -27.27 -2.53
CA ALA A 410 -12.80 -27.50 -3.85
C ALA A 410 -12.88 -28.99 -4.23
N GLN A 411 -12.01 -29.84 -3.67
CA GLN A 411 -12.01 -31.29 -3.91
C GLN A 411 -13.30 -31.94 -3.42
N VAL A 412 -13.91 -31.45 -2.32
CA VAL A 412 -15.22 -31.94 -1.86
C VAL A 412 -16.29 -31.58 -2.88
N CYS A 413 -16.25 -30.35 -3.41
CA CYS A 413 -17.19 -29.90 -4.44
C CYS A 413 -17.05 -30.72 -5.73
N ALA A 414 -15.83 -31.11 -6.12
CA ALA A 414 -15.55 -31.85 -7.35
C ALA A 414 -16.28 -33.19 -7.45
N GLY A 415 -16.65 -33.81 -6.31
CA GLY A 415 -17.39 -35.06 -6.27
C GLY A 415 -18.78 -34.99 -6.91
N CYS A 416 -19.43 -33.82 -6.87
CA CYS A 416 -20.73 -33.57 -7.52
C CYS A 416 -20.63 -32.53 -8.65
N HIS A 417 -19.69 -31.58 -8.57
CA HIS A 417 -19.54 -30.44 -9.49
C HIS A 417 -18.28 -30.56 -10.36
N ALA A 418 -18.10 -31.72 -11.00
CA ALA A 418 -16.90 -32.00 -11.80
C ALA A 418 -16.73 -31.03 -12.98
N ALA A 419 -17.82 -30.61 -13.61
CA ALA A 419 -17.79 -29.67 -14.74
C ALA A 419 -17.33 -28.28 -14.30
N GLU A 420 -17.90 -27.74 -13.21
CA GLU A 420 -17.52 -26.45 -12.65
C GLU A 420 -16.09 -26.49 -12.09
N PHE A 421 -15.71 -27.57 -11.41
CA PHE A 421 -14.36 -27.77 -10.92
C PHE A 421 -13.32 -27.75 -12.07
N LYS A 422 -13.64 -28.38 -13.20
CA LYS A 422 -12.77 -28.36 -14.40
C LYS A 422 -12.58 -26.93 -14.92
N VAL A 423 -13.62 -26.11 -14.93
CA VAL A 423 -13.51 -24.69 -15.32
C VAL A 423 -12.63 -23.93 -14.32
N TRP A 424 -12.94 -24.03 -13.03
CA TRP A 424 -12.19 -23.32 -11.97
C TRP A 424 -10.71 -23.71 -11.94
N SER A 425 -10.39 -25.00 -12.03
CA SER A 425 -9.01 -25.52 -11.94
C SER A 425 -8.09 -25.01 -13.05
N ALA A 426 -8.65 -24.57 -14.18
CA ALA A 426 -7.92 -23.94 -15.28
C ALA A 426 -7.67 -22.43 -15.08
N THR A 427 -8.21 -21.82 -14.03
CA THR A 427 -8.08 -20.37 -13.79
C THR A 427 -6.85 -20.03 -12.93
N LYS A 428 -6.46 -18.75 -12.95
CA LYS A 428 -5.44 -18.21 -12.05
C LYS A 428 -5.82 -18.33 -10.56
N HIS A 429 -7.12 -18.37 -10.24
CA HIS A 429 -7.59 -18.53 -8.87
C HIS A 429 -7.18 -19.88 -8.27
N ALA A 430 -7.24 -20.96 -9.05
CA ALA A 430 -6.75 -22.27 -8.61
C ALA A 430 -5.25 -22.29 -8.34
N GLN A 431 -4.48 -21.45 -9.03
CA GLN A 431 -3.03 -21.31 -8.89
C GLN A 431 -2.61 -20.15 -7.97
N ALA A 432 -3.55 -19.54 -7.25
CA ALA A 432 -3.28 -18.29 -6.54
C ALA A 432 -2.15 -18.47 -5.50
N THR A 433 -2.21 -19.47 -4.62
CA THR A 433 -1.11 -19.68 -3.65
C THR A 433 0.19 -20.08 -4.34
N THR A 434 0.14 -20.86 -5.42
CA THR A 434 1.32 -21.24 -6.22
C THR A 434 2.08 -20.00 -6.70
N ALA A 435 1.36 -18.97 -7.14
CA ALA A 435 1.97 -17.71 -7.56
C ALA A 435 2.75 -17.01 -6.44
N LEU A 436 2.30 -17.12 -5.18
CA LEU A 436 3.04 -16.58 -4.03
C LEU A 436 4.29 -17.40 -3.71
N VAL A 437 4.20 -18.74 -3.80
CA VAL A 437 5.34 -19.64 -3.59
C VAL A 437 6.43 -19.41 -4.62
N GLN A 438 6.04 -19.11 -5.87
CA GLN A 438 6.95 -18.86 -6.99
C GLN A 438 7.40 -17.40 -7.11
N ALA A 439 6.84 -16.50 -6.30
CA ALA A 439 7.22 -15.09 -6.34
C ALA A 439 8.70 -14.92 -5.98
N THR A 440 9.35 -13.97 -6.64
CA THR A 440 10.76 -13.62 -6.42
C THR A 440 10.94 -12.13 -6.12
N ARG A 441 9.84 -11.36 -6.10
CA ARG A 441 9.81 -9.91 -5.91
C ARG A 441 8.65 -9.48 -5.00
N PRO A 442 8.82 -9.57 -3.68
CA PRO A 442 9.86 -10.38 -3.02
C PRO A 442 9.51 -11.87 -3.07
N SER A 443 10.43 -12.72 -2.62
CA SER A 443 10.13 -14.12 -2.37
C SER A 443 9.29 -14.30 -1.08
N ASN A 444 8.99 -15.54 -0.71
CA ASN A 444 8.33 -15.88 0.56
C ASN A 444 6.94 -15.26 0.80
N ARG A 445 6.25 -14.77 -0.23
CA ARG A 445 4.94 -14.11 -0.09
C ARG A 445 3.84 -15.04 0.41
N GLN A 446 4.02 -16.36 0.31
CA GLN A 446 3.12 -17.36 0.88
C GLN A 446 3.11 -17.39 2.42
N PHE A 447 3.99 -16.63 3.07
CA PHE A 447 4.00 -16.45 4.53
C PHE A 447 3.43 -15.10 4.97
N ASP A 448 3.05 -14.24 4.02
CA ASP A 448 2.45 -12.95 4.29
C ASP A 448 0.93 -13.09 4.38
N GLY A 449 0.38 -12.83 5.57
CA GLY A 449 -1.05 -12.93 5.84
C GLY A 449 -1.90 -12.01 4.95
N GLU A 450 -1.38 -10.85 4.56
CA GLU A 450 -2.10 -9.92 3.68
C GLU A 450 -2.21 -10.45 2.24
N CYS A 451 -1.15 -11.12 1.75
CA CYS A 451 -1.19 -11.79 0.45
C CYS A 451 -2.15 -12.98 0.48
N LEU A 452 -2.16 -13.74 1.57
CA LEU A 452 -2.98 -14.94 1.71
C LEU A 452 -4.49 -14.63 1.78
N GLU A 453 -4.90 -13.41 2.17
CA GLU A 453 -6.31 -13.03 2.12
C GLU A 453 -6.96 -13.23 0.74
N CYS A 454 -6.19 -13.00 -0.33
CA CYS A 454 -6.65 -13.13 -1.71
C CYS A 454 -6.17 -14.41 -2.41
N HIS A 455 -5.16 -15.08 -1.85
CA HIS A 455 -4.50 -16.20 -2.49
C HIS A 455 -4.83 -17.57 -1.87
N THR A 456 -5.65 -17.61 -0.82
CA THR A 456 -6.18 -18.85 -0.23
C THR A 456 -7.68 -18.77 0.01
N THR A 457 -8.26 -19.86 0.47
CA THR A 457 -9.71 -19.97 0.72
C THR A 457 -10.04 -19.72 2.17
N GLY A 458 -10.87 -18.71 2.42
CA GLY A 458 -11.40 -18.41 3.73
C GLY A 458 -10.40 -17.85 4.74
N MET A 459 -9.26 -17.28 4.33
CA MET A 459 -8.21 -16.78 5.24
C MET A 459 -8.72 -15.81 6.32
N ARG A 460 -9.78 -15.06 6.04
CA ARG A 460 -10.39 -14.13 7.01
C ARG A 460 -11.24 -14.82 8.08
N TYR A 461 -11.53 -16.11 7.92
CA TYR A 461 -12.55 -16.82 8.68
C TYR A 461 -12.01 -17.99 9.51
N GLN A 462 -12.61 -18.23 10.68
CA GLN A 462 -12.09 -19.17 11.70
C GLN A 462 -11.94 -20.62 11.23
N THR A 463 -12.77 -21.05 10.28
CA THR A 463 -12.73 -22.39 9.68
C THR A 463 -12.04 -22.42 8.31
N GLY A 464 -11.52 -21.28 7.85
CA GLY A 464 -10.81 -21.19 6.58
C GLY A 464 -9.31 -21.46 6.70
N PHE A 465 -8.54 -21.03 5.70
CA PHE A 465 -7.11 -21.28 5.60
C PHE A 465 -6.35 -20.77 6.83
N LYS A 466 -5.42 -21.58 7.35
CA LYS A 466 -4.55 -21.23 8.48
C LYS A 466 -3.09 -21.26 8.05
N ASP A 467 -2.68 -22.39 7.52
CA ASP A 467 -1.35 -22.59 6.94
C ASP A 467 -1.37 -23.78 5.96
N ALA A 468 -0.31 -23.91 5.17
CA ALA A 468 -0.20 -24.93 4.13
C ALA A 468 -0.07 -26.36 4.67
N VAL A 469 0.25 -26.55 5.96
CA VAL A 469 0.42 -27.87 6.59
C VAL A 469 -0.89 -28.34 7.22
N THR A 470 -1.59 -27.45 7.94
CA THR A 470 -2.82 -27.78 8.68
C THR A 470 -4.08 -27.68 7.83
N THR A 471 -4.07 -26.83 6.79
CA THR A 471 -5.20 -26.61 5.87
C THR A 471 -4.80 -26.69 4.40
N PRO A 472 -4.10 -27.76 3.95
CA PRO A 472 -3.62 -27.88 2.58
C PRO A 472 -4.76 -27.90 1.54
N ASN A 473 -5.94 -28.37 1.94
CA ASN A 473 -7.14 -28.39 1.11
C ASN A 473 -7.72 -26.99 0.82
N LEU A 474 -7.26 -25.94 1.50
CA LEU A 474 -7.73 -24.56 1.33
C LEU A 474 -6.73 -23.66 0.57
N LEU A 475 -5.71 -24.25 -0.06
CA LEU A 475 -4.78 -23.55 -0.95
C LEU A 475 -5.47 -23.11 -2.26
N GLY A 476 -5.15 -21.91 -2.73
CA GLY A 476 -5.79 -21.27 -3.88
C GLY A 476 -7.07 -20.52 -3.50
N ASN A 477 -7.53 -19.66 -4.39
CA ASN A 477 -8.82 -18.96 -4.27
C ASN A 477 -9.92 -19.87 -4.85
N GLN A 478 -10.71 -20.51 -3.99
CA GLN A 478 -11.61 -21.60 -4.40
C GLN A 478 -13.09 -21.19 -4.41
N CYS A 479 -13.97 -22.15 -4.73
CA CYS A 479 -15.42 -21.99 -4.79
C CYS A 479 -16.01 -21.30 -3.55
N GLU A 480 -15.51 -21.65 -2.37
CA GLU A 480 -16.05 -21.17 -1.08
C GLU A 480 -15.74 -19.69 -0.79
N ASN A 481 -14.83 -19.05 -1.53
CA ASN A 481 -14.68 -17.58 -1.43
C ASN A 481 -15.81 -16.82 -2.15
N CYS A 482 -16.56 -17.48 -3.03
CA CYS A 482 -17.79 -16.95 -3.65
C CYS A 482 -19.06 -17.56 -3.05
N HIS A 483 -19.01 -18.83 -2.67
CA HIS A 483 -20.13 -19.63 -2.21
C HIS A 483 -20.16 -19.84 -0.69
N GLY A 484 -19.21 -19.32 0.09
CA GLY A 484 -19.15 -19.53 1.54
C GLY A 484 -18.79 -20.97 1.96
N PRO A 485 -18.74 -21.24 3.28
CA PRO A 485 -18.38 -22.55 3.82
C PRO A 485 -19.39 -23.65 3.44
N GLY A 486 -18.89 -24.70 2.77
CA GLY A 486 -19.70 -25.73 2.10
C GLY A 486 -20.00 -27.00 2.89
N SER A 487 -19.47 -27.18 4.11
CA SER A 487 -19.56 -28.48 4.81
C SER A 487 -20.98 -29.03 4.97
N ALA A 488 -21.95 -28.20 5.35
CA ALA A 488 -23.32 -28.65 5.53
C ALA A 488 -24.04 -28.92 4.20
N HIS A 489 -23.72 -28.17 3.13
CA HIS A 489 -24.23 -28.48 1.80
C HIS A 489 -23.67 -29.80 1.29
N ALA A 490 -22.37 -30.05 1.45
CA ALA A 490 -21.74 -31.31 1.08
C ALA A 490 -22.35 -32.51 1.83
N ALA A 491 -22.69 -32.35 3.11
CA ALA A 491 -23.31 -33.40 3.91
C ALA A 491 -24.80 -33.64 3.58
N GLN A 492 -25.54 -32.60 3.19
CA GLN A 492 -26.97 -32.66 2.89
C GLN A 492 -27.27 -31.90 1.58
N PRO A 493 -26.92 -32.47 0.42
CA PRO A 493 -26.94 -31.72 -0.84
C PRO A 493 -28.35 -31.32 -1.30
N ASN A 494 -29.39 -32.03 -0.85
CA ASN A 494 -30.79 -31.74 -1.18
C ASN A 494 -31.48 -30.82 -0.15
N ASN A 495 -30.76 -30.36 0.89
CA ASN A 495 -31.34 -29.47 1.90
C ASN A 495 -31.45 -28.04 1.32
N LYS A 496 -32.69 -27.60 1.05
CA LYS A 496 -32.99 -26.29 0.46
C LYS A 496 -32.53 -25.11 1.32
N VAL A 497 -32.50 -25.27 2.65
CA VAL A 497 -31.97 -24.23 3.55
C VAL A 497 -30.47 -24.08 3.32
N PHE A 498 -29.74 -25.18 3.21
CA PHE A 498 -28.30 -25.13 2.98
C PHE A 498 -27.93 -24.65 1.58
N LEU A 499 -28.71 -25.04 0.57
CA LEU A 499 -28.57 -24.53 -0.79
C LEU A 499 -28.81 -23.02 -0.88
N ALA A 500 -29.86 -22.51 -0.22
CA ALA A 500 -30.23 -21.10 -0.29
C ALA A 500 -29.37 -20.21 0.62
N ALA A 501 -29.10 -20.65 1.85
CA ALA A 501 -28.40 -19.86 2.86
C ALA A 501 -26.88 -19.97 2.79
N LEU A 502 -26.34 -21.11 2.34
CA LEU A 502 -24.88 -21.32 2.34
C LEU A 502 -24.29 -20.96 0.98
N MET A 503 -24.81 -21.52 -0.11
CA MET A 503 -24.12 -21.48 -1.42
C MET A 503 -24.40 -20.23 -2.26
N ALA A 504 -25.16 -19.27 -1.75
CA ALA A 504 -25.43 -18.03 -2.46
C ALA A 504 -25.49 -16.83 -1.49
N PRO A 505 -24.39 -16.53 -0.76
CA PRO A 505 -24.36 -15.49 0.27
C PRO A 505 -24.64 -14.07 -0.27
N TRP A 506 -24.58 -13.91 -1.60
CA TRP A 506 -24.85 -12.66 -2.32
C TRP A 506 -26.32 -12.42 -2.64
N LYS A 507 -27.21 -13.40 -2.41
CA LYS A 507 -28.65 -13.20 -2.63
C LYS A 507 -29.24 -12.31 -1.56
N THR A 508 -29.94 -11.27 -1.99
CA THR A 508 -30.73 -10.40 -1.09
C THR A 508 -32.15 -10.94 -0.91
N LYS A 509 -32.67 -11.65 -1.93
CA LYS A 509 -33.99 -12.27 -1.95
C LYS A 509 -33.91 -13.69 -2.49
N PRO A 510 -34.83 -14.60 -2.10
CA PRO A 510 -34.81 -15.99 -2.55
C PRO A 510 -34.77 -16.20 -4.08
N GLY A 511 -35.37 -15.28 -4.85
CA GLY A 511 -35.44 -15.32 -6.31
C GLY A 511 -34.27 -14.68 -7.06
N ASP A 512 -33.30 -14.09 -6.35
CA ASP A 512 -32.19 -13.39 -6.97
C ASP A 512 -31.33 -14.34 -7.82
N LYS A 513 -31.03 -13.90 -9.04
CA LYS A 513 -30.19 -14.59 -10.02
C LYS A 513 -29.32 -13.57 -10.73
N LEU A 514 -28.14 -14.01 -11.15
CA LEU A 514 -27.32 -13.23 -12.07
C LEU A 514 -27.93 -13.25 -13.47
N PRO A 515 -27.62 -12.27 -14.33
CA PRO A 515 -27.99 -12.31 -15.73
C PRO A 515 -27.48 -13.58 -16.40
N ASP A 516 -28.18 -14.04 -17.44
CA ASP A 516 -27.69 -15.17 -18.23
C ASP A 516 -26.40 -14.81 -18.98
N LEU A 517 -25.67 -15.86 -19.41
CA LEU A 517 -24.39 -15.71 -20.07
C LEU A 517 -24.49 -14.88 -21.38
N ALA A 518 -25.60 -14.99 -22.10
CA ALA A 518 -25.81 -14.21 -23.33
C ALA A 518 -25.90 -12.71 -23.03
N THR A 519 -26.63 -12.35 -21.97
CA THR A 519 -26.76 -10.98 -21.48
C THR A 519 -25.42 -10.45 -20.99
N LEU A 520 -24.68 -11.23 -20.19
CA LEU A 520 -23.35 -10.84 -19.73
C LEU A 520 -22.38 -10.61 -20.90
N ASN A 521 -22.35 -11.51 -21.88
CA ASN A 521 -21.53 -11.37 -23.08
C ASN A 521 -21.91 -10.15 -23.94
N LYS A 522 -23.19 -9.77 -23.95
CA LYS A 522 -23.64 -8.53 -24.60
C LYS A 522 -23.13 -7.31 -23.85
N LEU A 523 -23.27 -7.29 -22.53
CA LEU A 523 -22.82 -6.19 -21.68
C LEU A 523 -21.29 -6.02 -21.72
N ALA A 524 -20.54 -7.11 -21.79
CA ALA A 524 -19.07 -7.11 -21.90
C ALA A 524 -18.54 -6.34 -23.12
N LYS A 525 -19.33 -6.27 -24.21
CA LYS A 525 -18.96 -5.58 -25.45
C LYS A 525 -19.24 -4.07 -25.42
N LEU A 526 -19.99 -3.60 -24.42
CA LEU A 526 -20.33 -2.20 -24.27
C LEU A 526 -19.25 -1.46 -23.47
N LYS A 527 -19.09 -0.18 -23.74
CA LYS A 527 -18.27 0.70 -22.88
C LYS A 527 -18.97 0.90 -21.53
N PRO A 528 -18.23 1.22 -20.44
CA PRO A 528 -18.83 1.42 -19.11
C PRO A 528 -20.01 2.40 -19.10
N VAL A 529 -19.91 3.52 -19.81
CA VAL A 529 -20.99 4.54 -19.90
C VAL A 529 -22.23 3.97 -20.61
N GLU A 530 -22.04 3.17 -21.66
CA GLU A 530 -23.14 2.55 -22.40
C GLU A 530 -23.83 1.47 -21.57
N ARG A 531 -23.06 0.71 -20.76
CA ARG A 531 -23.62 -0.29 -19.83
C ARG A 531 -24.48 0.34 -18.76
N GLU A 532 -24.07 1.49 -18.23
CA GLU A 532 -24.83 2.18 -17.17
C GLU A 532 -26.22 2.62 -17.63
N ALA A 533 -26.37 2.92 -18.93
CA ALA A 533 -27.66 3.22 -19.54
C ALA A 533 -28.58 1.98 -19.70
N VAL A 534 -28.05 0.76 -19.60
CA VAL A 534 -28.84 -0.47 -19.73
C VAL A 534 -29.65 -0.70 -18.45
N LYS A 535 -30.97 -0.74 -18.57
CA LYS A 535 -31.86 -1.13 -17.48
C LYS A 535 -31.77 -2.64 -17.24
N LEU A 536 -30.90 -3.05 -16.32
CA LEU A 536 -30.72 -4.43 -15.88
C LEU A 536 -31.51 -4.69 -14.59
N LYS A 537 -32.43 -5.66 -14.59
CA LYS A 537 -33.25 -6.00 -13.42
C LYS A 537 -32.39 -6.59 -12.30
N GLU A 538 -31.33 -7.30 -12.65
CA GLU A 538 -30.41 -8.01 -11.77
C GLU A 538 -29.24 -7.13 -11.28
N LYS A 539 -29.29 -5.80 -11.52
CA LYS A 539 -28.17 -4.88 -11.20
C LYS A 539 -27.72 -4.98 -9.73
N ALA A 540 -28.66 -5.10 -8.79
CA ALA A 540 -28.33 -5.25 -7.37
C ALA A 540 -27.53 -6.53 -7.09
N VAL A 541 -27.90 -7.64 -7.75
CA VAL A 541 -27.20 -8.93 -7.63
C VAL A 541 -25.82 -8.86 -8.25
N VAL A 542 -25.70 -8.24 -9.44
CA VAL A 542 -24.40 -8.00 -10.07
C VAL A 542 -23.48 -7.20 -9.15
N ASN A 543 -23.98 -6.13 -8.53
CA ASN A 543 -23.20 -5.33 -7.60
C ASN A 543 -22.77 -6.13 -6.37
N ALA A 544 -23.65 -6.97 -5.81
CA ALA A 544 -23.31 -7.82 -4.67
C ALA A 544 -22.18 -8.82 -5.02
N VAL A 545 -22.26 -9.45 -6.19
CA VAL A 545 -21.23 -10.41 -6.65
C VAL A 545 -19.93 -9.71 -7.03
N SER A 546 -20.01 -8.59 -7.75
CA SER A 546 -18.84 -7.77 -8.08
C SER A 546 -18.12 -7.27 -6.82
N GLY A 547 -18.87 -6.92 -5.76
CA GLY A 547 -18.30 -6.50 -4.48
C GLY A 547 -17.45 -7.60 -3.83
N MET A 548 -17.80 -8.87 -4.01
CA MET A 548 -16.96 -9.99 -3.52
C MET A 548 -15.63 -10.06 -4.27
N CYS A 549 -15.64 -9.86 -5.60
CA CYS A 549 -14.41 -9.82 -6.41
C CYS A 549 -13.52 -8.64 -6.01
N MET A 550 -14.12 -7.48 -5.76
CA MET A 550 -13.42 -6.25 -5.40
C MET A 550 -12.74 -6.28 -4.03
N ASN A 551 -12.97 -7.33 -3.21
CA ASN A 551 -12.16 -7.57 -2.02
C ASN A 551 -10.67 -7.82 -2.33
N CYS A 552 -10.37 -8.21 -3.57
CA CYS A 552 -9.02 -8.48 -4.08
C CYS A 552 -8.73 -7.76 -5.40
N HIS A 553 -9.76 -7.47 -6.20
CA HIS A 553 -9.69 -6.73 -7.45
C HIS A 553 -10.15 -5.28 -7.29
N ASP A 554 -9.43 -4.52 -6.46
CA ASP A 554 -9.62 -3.07 -6.37
C ASP A 554 -8.82 -2.33 -7.46
N THR A 555 -8.97 -1.01 -7.53
CA THR A 555 -8.29 -0.17 -8.54
C THR A 555 -6.76 -0.19 -8.44
N GLU A 556 -6.19 -0.69 -7.35
CA GLU A 556 -4.74 -0.73 -7.12
C GLU A 556 -4.16 -2.10 -7.43
N ASN A 557 -4.85 -3.14 -6.99
CA ASN A 557 -4.46 -4.54 -7.15
C ASN A 557 -4.84 -5.07 -8.54
N ASP A 558 -5.97 -4.60 -9.09
CA ASP A 558 -6.39 -4.89 -10.45
C ASP A 558 -7.06 -3.69 -11.16
N PRO A 559 -6.28 -2.70 -11.63
CA PRO A 559 -6.81 -1.47 -12.23
C PRO A 559 -7.64 -1.69 -13.51
N LYS A 560 -7.56 -2.87 -14.12
CA LYS A 560 -8.33 -3.22 -15.33
C LYS A 560 -9.44 -4.24 -15.04
N PHE A 561 -9.76 -4.49 -13.78
CA PHE A 561 -10.83 -5.39 -13.43
C PHE A 561 -12.16 -4.90 -14.00
N ASP A 562 -12.83 -5.77 -14.76
CA ASP A 562 -14.16 -5.54 -15.28
C ASP A 562 -15.01 -6.78 -15.05
N PHE A 563 -15.98 -6.70 -14.13
CA PHE A 563 -16.86 -7.81 -13.80
C PHE A 563 -17.49 -8.45 -15.05
N TYR A 564 -17.94 -7.64 -16.02
CA TYR A 564 -18.64 -8.15 -17.20
C TYR A 564 -17.71 -8.84 -18.18
N GLU A 565 -16.41 -8.52 -18.16
CA GLU A 565 -15.42 -9.22 -18.99
C GLU A 565 -14.94 -10.53 -18.33
N TYR A 566 -14.75 -10.52 -17.01
CA TYR A 566 -14.15 -11.64 -16.29
C TYR A 566 -15.17 -12.70 -15.86
N PHE A 567 -16.37 -12.30 -15.40
CA PHE A 567 -17.36 -13.25 -14.89
C PHE A 567 -17.81 -14.29 -15.93
N PRO A 568 -18.03 -13.95 -17.22
CA PRO A 568 -18.34 -14.95 -18.25
C PRO A 568 -17.34 -16.11 -18.36
N LYS A 569 -16.06 -15.87 -18.03
CA LYS A 569 -14.99 -16.87 -18.11
C LYS A 569 -15.11 -17.96 -17.06
N ILE A 570 -15.82 -17.68 -15.97
CA ILE A 570 -16.09 -18.60 -14.85
C ILE A 570 -17.58 -18.89 -14.69
N TYR A 571 -18.41 -18.41 -15.61
CA TYR A 571 -19.86 -18.57 -15.52
C TYR A 571 -20.23 -20.05 -15.54
N HIS A 572 -21.01 -20.45 -14.55
CA HIS A 572 -21.67 -21.74 -14.51
C HIS A 572 -23.13 -21.53 -14.15
N SER A 573 -24.04 -22.12 -14.93
CA SER A 573 -25.48 -21.94 -14.73
C SER A 573 -25.99 -22.53 -13.42
N GLY A 574 -25.13 -23.28 -12.70
CA GLY A 574 -25.52 -24.12 -11.58
C GLY A 574 -26.41 -25.25 -12.07
N LEU A 575 -25.99 -26.50 -11.86
CA LEU A 575 -26.81 -27.69 -12.10
C LEU A 575 -27.29 -27.85 -13.56
N LYS A 576 -26.44 -28.42 -14.41
CA LYS A 576 -26.99 -29.40 -15.36
C LYS A 576 -27.01 -30.74 -14.61
N ALA A 577 -28.20 -31.29 -14.35
CA ALA A 577 -28.37 -32.54 -13.61
C ALA A 577 -27.58 -33.74 -14.20
N ALA A 578 -27.12 -33.62 -15.44
CA ALA A 578 -26.22 -34.57 -16.07
C ALA A 578 -24.87 -34.63 -15.34
N GLY A 579 -24.64 -35.71 -14.58
CA GLY A 579 -23.36 -36.00 -13.92
C GLY A 579 -23.37 -35.90 -12.40
N LEU A 580 -24.51 -35.62 -11.75
CA LEU A 580 -24.63 -35.72 -10.30
C LEU A 580 -24.63 -37.19 -9.84
N PRO A 581 -24.10 -37.50 -8.65
CA PRO A 581 -24.26 -38.82 -8.05
C PRO A 581 -25.75 -39.20 -7.89
N PRO A 582 -26.10 -40.50 -7.94
CA PRO A 582 -27.48 -40.95 -7.73
C PRO A 582 -28.08 -40.41 -6.42
N GLY A 583 -29.32 -39.91 -6.48
CA GLY A 583 -30.02 -39.31 -5.32
C GLY A 583 -29.63 -37.87 -4.96
N VAL A 584 -28.66 -37.27 -5.65
CA VAL A 584 -28.27 -35.85 -5.49
C VAL A 584 -28.96 -34.99 -6.55
N GLY A 585 -29.64 -33.92 -6.14
CA GLY A 585 -30.45 -33.08 -7.03
C GLY A 585 -31.85 -33.65 -7.32
N GLU A 586 -32.18 -34.81 -6.76
CA GLU A 586 -33.52 -35.41 -6.80
C GLU A 586 -34.36 -34.92 -5.61
N LYS A 587 -35.04 -33.77 -5.79
CA LYS A 587 -36.31 -33.29 -5.17
C LYS A 587 -36.41 -31.76 -5.00
#